data_AF-A0A2S8PNU9-F1
#
_entry.id   AF-A0A2S8PNU9-F1
#
_cell.length_a   1.000
_cell.length_b   1.000
_cell.length_c   1.000
_cell.angle_alpha   90.00
_cell.angle_beta   90.00
_cell.angle_gamma   90.00
#
_symmetry.space_group_name_H-M   'P 1'
#
loop_
_entity.id
_entity.type
_entity.pdbx_description
1 polymer ?
#
loop_
_entity_poly.entity_id
_entity_poly.type
_entity_poly.pdbx_seq_one_letter_code
_entity_poly.pdbx_strand_id
1 'polypeptide(L)'
;MLMLFLLPYIEERLPDIYEPLLTVTPMLYPYMAEVVEVRRANGFRGYSFKCTIEVVPTVGPHIPVGKDRFTFEISVKKVKVIGTQHLKDPDKDHFPPNYADVLR
;
A
#
# COMPACT_ATOMS: atom_id res chain seq x y z
N MET A 1 -9.29 -9.35 -8.66
CA MET A 1 -8.76 -10.51 -7.91
C MET A 1 -7.33 -10.32 -7.44
N LEU A 2 -6.38 -9.84 -8.27
CA LEU A 2 -4.96 -9.67 -7.86
C LEU A 2 -4.78 -8.96 -6.51
N MET A 3 -5.42 -7.82 -6.32
CA MET A 3 -5.28 -7.05 -5.07
C MET A 3 -5.75 -7.83 -3.84
N LEU A 4 -6.79 -8.65 -3.95
CA LEU A 4 -7.26 -9.47 -2.81
C LEU A 4 -6.17 -10.42 -2.29
N PHE A 5 -5.23 -10.84 -3.14
CA PHE A 5 -4.09 -11.67 -2.74
C PHE A 5 -2.92 -10.88 -2.17
N LEU A 6 -2.75 -9.62 -2.59
CA LEU A 6 -1.57 -8.82 -2.23
C LEU A 6 -1.82 -7.87 -1.05
N LEU A 7 -3.08 -7.48 -0.83
CA LEU A 7 -3.47 -6.55 0.23
C LEU A 7 -3.00 -6.97 1.64
N PRO A 8 -3.15 -8.24 2.08
CA PRO A 8 -2.71 -8.61 3.42
C PRO A 8 -1.22 -8.29 3.69
N TYR A 9 -0.37 -8.47 2.67
CA TYR A 9 1.06 -8.17 2.76
C TYR A 9 1.36 -6.66 2.81
N ILE A 10 0.46 -5.83 2.29
CA ILE A 10 0.55 -4.37 2.36
C ILE A 10 0.07 -3.91 3.73
N GLU A 11 -1.08 -4.40 4.17
CA GLU A 11 -1.69 -4.07 5.46
C GLU A 11 -0.77 -4.41 6.64
N GLU A 12 -0.02 -5.51 6.57
CA GLU A 12 1.02 -5.87 7.54
C GLU A 12 2.14 -4.81 7.67
N ARG A 13 2.32 -3.93 6.68
CA ARG A 13 3.36 -2.89 6.67
C ARG A 13 2.86 -1.50 7.02
N LEU A 14 1.56 -1.26 6.94
CA LEU A 14 0.97 0.05 7.23
C LEU A 14 1.21 0.54 8.66
N PRO A 15 1.16 -0.29 9.72
CA PRO A 15 1.46 0.16 11.08
C PRO A 15 2.83 0.82 11.19
N ASP A 16 3.87 0.19 10.64
CA ASP A 16 5.24 0.71 10.74
C ASP A 16 5.43 2.03 9.97
N ILE A 17 4.69 2.21 8.86
CA ILE A 17 4.75 3.42 8.03
C ILE A 17 4.02 4.58 8.72
N TYR A 18 2.84 4.32 9.27
CA TYR A 18 1.91 5.37 9.70
C TYR A 18 1.85 5.60 11.22
N GLU A 19 2.44 4.76 12.08
CA GLU A 19 2.54 5.03 13.52
C GLU A 19 3.10 6.42 13.85
N PRO A 20 4.16 6.94 13.18
CA PRO A 20 4.66 8.26 13.50
C PRO A 20 3.77 9.40 12.99
N LEU A 21 2.84 9.13 12.07
CA LEU A 21 2.04 10.15 11.37
C LEU A 21 0.59 10.20 11.88
N LEU A 22 0.06 9.06 12.33
CA LEU A 22 -1.36 8.89 12.65
C LEU A 22 -1.56 8.28 14.04
N THR A 23 -2.65 8.62 14.68
CA THR A 23 -3.07 8.00 15.96
C THR A 23 -3.76 6.65 15.75
N VAL A 24 -4.16 6.34 14.51
CA VAL A 24 -4.78 5.06 14.11
C VAL A 24 -4.07 4.47 12.89
N THR A 25 -4.04 3.14 12.82
CA THR A 25 -3.52 2.44 11.63
C THR A 25 -4.53 2.57 10.48
N PRO A 26 -4.09 3.01 9.28
CA PRO A 26 -4.98 3.12 8.14
C PRO A 26 -5.30 1.76 7.53
N MET A 27 -6.44 1.69 6.85
CA MET A 27 -6.90 0.52 6.09
C MET A 27 -6.74 0.75 4.60
N LEU A 28 -6.70 -0.34 3.83
CA LEU A 28 -6.57 -0.26 2.39
C LEU A 28 -7.72 -0.98 1.68
N TYR A 29 -8.24 -0.34 0.63
CA TYR A 29 -9.28 -0.92 -0.21
C TYR A 29 -8.70 -1.32 -1.57
N PRO A 30 -9.14 -2.44 -2.17
CA PRO A 30 -8.60 -2.91 -3.46
C PRO A 30 -8.64 -1.88 -4.59
N TYR A 31 -9.63 -0.97 -4.58
CA TYR A 31 -9.80 0.06 -5.60
C TYR A 31 -8.97 1.33 -5.34
N MET A 32 -8.31 1.42 -4.18
CA MET A 32 -7.34 2.47 -3.84
C MET A 32 -5.90 2.04 -4.15
N ALA A 33 -5.74 1.03 -5.00
CA ALA A 33 -4.46 0.48 -5.41
C ALA A 33 -4.32 0.50 -6.94
N GLU A 34 -3.12 0.84 -7.41
CA GLU A 34 -2.76 0.94 -8.81
C GLU A 34 -1.54 0.06 -9.10
N VAL A 35 -1.64 -0.78 -10.13
CA VAL A 35 -0.52 -1.58 -10.61
C VAL A 35 0.31 -0.74 -11.56
N VAL A 36 1.48 -0.29 -11.09
CA VAL A 36 2.38 0.59 -11.84
C VAL A 36 3.22 -0.19 -12.86
N GLU A 37 3.76 -1.33 -12.46
CA GLU A 37 4.60 -2.17 -13.32
C GLU A 37 4.42 -3.65 -12.98
N VAL A 38 4.42 -4.50 -14.02
CA VAL A 38 4.59 -5.93 -13.87
C VAL A 38 5.60 -6.42 -14.89
N ARG A 39 6.67 -7.08 -14.42
CA ARG A 39 7.70 -7.66 -15.30
C ARG A 39 8.14 -9.04 -14.83
N ARG A 40 8.56 -9.87 -15.78
CA ARG A 40 9.14 -11.19 -15.45
C ARG A 40 10.54 -11.01 -14.88
N ALA A 41 10.81 -11.65 -13.75
CA ALA A 41 12.12 -11.62 -13.10
C ALA A 41 13.13 -12.55 -13.79
N ASN A 42 12.66 -13.66 -14.39
CA ASN A 42 13.49 -14.71 -14.97
C ASN A 42 13.30 -14.89 -16.49
N GLY A 43 12.91 -13.84 -17.21
CA GLY A 43 12.85 -13.84 -18.67
C GLY A 43 11.66 -14.61 -19.28
N PHE A 44 11.79 -14.97 -20.56
CA PHE A 44 10.71 -15.57 -21.36
C PHE A 44 10.21 -16.88 -20.73
N ARG A 45 8.88 -17.00 -20.60
CA ARG A 45 8.16 -18.13 -19.97
C ARG A 45 8.48 -18.39 -18.49
N GLY A 46 9.15 -17.46 -17.82
CA GLY A 46 9.38 -17.54 -16.38
C GLY A 46 8.15 -17.16 -15.54
N TYR A 47 7.86 -17.93 -14.49
CA TYR A 47 6.72 -17.69 -13.57
C TYR A 47 7.11 -16.93 -12.30
N SER A 48 8.20 -16.16 -12.34
CA SER A 48 8.57 -15.21 -11.30
C SER A 48 8.36 -13.80 -11.82
N PHE A 49 7.67 -12.98 -11.04
CA PHE A 49 7.26 -11.63 -11.40
C PHE A 49 7.74 -10.64 -10.35
N LYS A 50 8.17 -9.46 -10.83
CA LYS A 50 8.28 -8.27 -10.01
C LYS A 50 7.10 -7.37 -10.32
N CYS A 51 6.34 -7.03 -9.29
CA CYS A 51 5.16 -6.17 -9.40
C CYS A 51 5.37 -4.94 -8.53
N THR A 52 5.16 -3.75 -9.10
CA THR A 52 5.17 -2.49 -8.37
C THR A 52 3.73 -2.00 -8.28
N ILE A 53 3.28 -1.76 -7.06
CA ILE A 53 1.92 -1.33 -6.73
C ILE A 53 2.02 -0.05 -5.93
N GLU A 54 1.25 0.96 -6.34
CA GLU A 54 1.02 2.15 -5.54
C GLU A 54 -0.33 2.03 -4.84
N VAL A 55 -0.40 2.47 -3.60
CA VAL A 55 -1.60 2.39 -2.78
C VAL A 55 -1.86 3.72 -2.09
N VAL A 56 -3.14 3.98 -1.84
CA VAL A 56 -3.62 5.13 -1.08
C VAL A 56 -4.37 4.60 0.14
N PRO A 57 -3.69 4.46 1.29
CA PRO A 57 -4.35 4.06 2.53
C PRO A 57 -5.37 5.10 2.99
N THR A 58 -6.35 4.65 3.75
CA THR A 58 -7.46 5.50 4.20
C THR A 58 -7.83 5.26 5.66
N VAL A 59 -8.45 6.27 6.28
CA VAL A 59 -9.07 6.17 7.61
C VAL A 59 -10.57 6.51 7.53
N GLY A 60 -11.36 5.97 8.45
CA GLY A 60 -12.79 6.29 8.58
C GLY A 60 -13.56 6.10 7.25
N PRO A 61 -14.34 7.09 6.79
CA PRO A 61 -15.15 7.01 5.56
C PRO A 61 -14.29 7.20 4.30
N HIS A 62 -13.22 6.41 4.17
CA HIS A 62 -12.29 6.41 3.03
C HIS A 62 -11.52 7.72 2.84
N ILE A 63 -11.12 8.39 3.92
CA ILE A 63 -10.30 9.61 3.88
C ILE A 63 -8.85 9.22 3.54
N PRO A 64 -8.26 9.68 2.41
CA PRO A 64 -6.89 9.38 2.04
C PRO A 64 -5.89 9.94 3.04
N VAL A 65 -4.94 9.12 3.49
CA VAL A 65 -3.95 9.54 4.50
C VAL A 65 -2.52 9.47 3.99
N GLY A 66 -2.30 9.07 2.75
CA GLY A 66 -0.98 9.07 2.17
C GLY A 66 -0.92 8.30 0.87
N LYS A 67 0.30 8.11 0.38
CA LYS A 67 0.57 7.31 -0.81
C LYS A 67 1.84 6.50 -0.59
N ASP A 68 1.79 5.21 -0.89
CA ASP A 68 2.91 4.29 -0.72
C ASP A 68 3.14 3.49 -1.98
N ARG A 69 4.39 3.06 -2.19
CA ARG A 69 4.79 2.16 -3.26
C ARG A 69 5.38 0.89 -2.68
N PHE A 70 4.81 -0.24 -3.06
CA PHE A 70 5.26 -1.57 -2.70
C PHE A 70 5.80 -2.29 -3.92
N THR A 71 6.96 -2.92 -3.77
CA THR A 71 7.51 -3.81 -4.78
C THR A 71 7.45 -5.24 -4.26
N PHE A 72 6.80 -6.09 -5.04
CA PHE A 72 6.63 -7.50 -4.76
C PHE A 72 7.53 -8.35 -5.65
N GLU A 73 8.01 -9.45 -5.10
CA GLU A 73 8.44 -10.62 -5.86
C GLU A 73 7.41 -11.73 -5.67
N ILE A 74 6.82 -12.18 -6.77
CA ILE A 74 5.73 -13.17 -6.79
C ILE A 74 6.18 -14.36 -7.65
N SER A 75 6.09 -15.54 -7.07
CA SER A 75 6.37 -16.81 -7.75
C SER A 75 5.31 -17.84 -7.40
N VAL A 76 5.34 -18.99 -8.07
CA VAL A 76 4.41 -20.11 -7.83
C VAL A 76 4.32 -20.52 -6.35
N LYS A 77 5.41 -20.37 -5.58
CA LYS A 77 5.48 -20.82 -4.19
C LYS A 77 5.42 -19.70 -3.15
N LYS A 78 5.57 -18.44 -3.56
CA LYS A 78 5.84 -17.35 -2.61
C LYS A 78 5.45 -15.98 -3.14
N VAL A 79 4.86 -15.18 -2.27
CA VAL A 79 4.72 -13.73 -2.38
C VAL A 79 5.65 -13.10 -1.34
N LYS A 80 6.44 -12.10 -1.73
CA LYS A 80 7.34 -11.37 -0.84
C LYS A 80 7.31 -9.89 -1.17
N VAL A 81 7.12 -9.04 -0.16
CA VAL A 81 7.43 -7.60 -0.25
C VAL A 81 8.96 -7.45 -0.23
N ILE A 82 9.53 -6.95 -1.31
CA ILE A 82 10.97 -6.74 -1.48
C ILE A 82 11.38 -5.25 -1.41
N GLY A 83 10.40 -4.35 -1.43
CA GLY A 83 10.63 -2.92 -1.24
C GLY A 83 9.35 -2.21 -0.82
N THR A 84 9.52 -1.20 0.04
CA THR A 84 8.46 -0.32 0.52
C THR A 84 9.00 1.11 0.46
N GLN A 85 8.22 2.02 -0.09
CA GLN A 85 8.57 3.44 -0.18
C GLN A 85 7.34 4.28 0.13
N HIS A 86 7.42 5.11 1.16
CA HIS A 86 6.43 6.14 1.41
C HIS A 86 6.61 7.28 0.40
N LEU A 87 5.54 7.69 -0.27
CA LEU A 87 5.55 8.70 -1.34
C LEU A 87 4.89 10.02 -0.93
N LYS A 88 3.90 9.98 -0.04
CA LYS A 88 3.16 11.19 0.37
C LYS A 88 2.57 11.02 1.77
N ASP A 89 2.85 11.99 2.63
CA ASP A 89 2.29 12.10 3.98
C ASP A 89 0.79 12.48 3.97
N PRO A 90 0.08 12.31 5.10
CA PRO A 90 -1.26 12.87 5.27
C PRO A 90 -1.25 14.39 5.07
N ASP A 91 -2.28 14.90 4.42
CA ASP A 91 -2.45 16.33 4.19
C ASP A 91 -3.60 16.86 5.05
N LYS A 92 -3.28 17.69 6.04
CA LYS A 92 -4.24 18.20 7.03
C LYS A 92 -5.42 18.92 6.39
N ASP A 93 -5.20 19.61 5.27
CA ASP A 93 -6.25 20.38 4.60
C ASP A 93 -7.29 19.47 3.91
N HIS A 94 -6.98 18.18 3.75
CA HIS A 94 -7.90 17.17 3.23
C HIS A 94 -8.68 16.42 4.32
N PHE A 95 -8.44 16.72 5.61
CA PHE A 95 -9.16 16.10 6.71
C PHE A 95 -10.37 16.94 7.12
N PRO A 96 -11.55 16.33 7.28
CA PRO A 96 -12.67 16.96 7.95
C PRO A 96 -12.28 17.39 9.38
N PRO A 97 -12.82 18.51 9.91
CA PRO A 97 -12.47 18.99 11.26
C PRO A 97 -12.65 17.95 12.38
N ASN A 98 -13.63 17.06 12.23
CA ASN A 98 -13.92 15.98 13.18
C ASN A 98 -13.00 14.75 13.05
N TYR A 99 -11.99 14.79 12.18
CA TYR A 99 -10.94 13.78 12.02
C TYR A 99 -9.54 14.37 12.27
N ALA A 100 -9.43 15.62 12.72
CA ALA A 100 -8.15 16.28 12.92
C ALA A 100 -7.30 15.61 14.02
N ASP A 101 -7.93 14.92 14.96
CA ASP A 101 -7.30 14.13 16.04
C ASP A 101 -6.65 12.82 15.54
N VAL A 102 -6.92 12.44 14.30
CA VAL A 102 -6.25 11.29 13.66
C VAL A 102 -4.80 11.60 13.28
N LEU A 103 -4.48 12.86 13.05
CA LEU A 103 -3.11 13.31 12.72
C LEU A 103 -2.29 13.51 14.00
N ARG A 104 -1.00 13.17 13.95
CA ARG A 104 -0.03 13.45 15.03
C ARG A 104 0.69 14.78 14.83
#